data_AF-A0A9W7EF07-F1
#
_entry.id   AF-A0A9W7EF07-F1
#
_cell.length_a   1.000
_cell.length_b   1.000
_cell.length_c   1.000
_cell.angle_alpha   90.00
_cell.angle_beta   90.00
_cell.angle_gamma   90.00
#
_symmetry.space_group_name_H-M   'P 1'
#
loop_
_entity.id
_entity.type
_entity.pdbx_description
1 polymer ?
#
loop_
_entity_poly.entity_id
_entity_poly.type
_entity_poly.pdbx_seq_one_letter_code
_entity_poly.pdbx_strand_id
1 'polypeptide(L)'
;MDVSIVAVSIGPDSDSNLNATITTDSDSNLNFTITTDSDSNLNAIIILKKLCVVANEVIKSGSGIGFTTPFNDPSSITSDIYKFFHNVASDPNKVLLVASDPTTNQPLASLTLTHNALNPRGEAKRHRCSLTCFFVSPHFQSKGLGCLLLSHAESSARQISPLITYITLDARSTQKAALSCYRRSGYTHWGTMPNYATTRQDTIHDGIFLHKRIRDQTLPYTTNFTSHLTKPAVNIFWDPDFPTIDPSKETLVFVHGFPDTRKTWNAMSGENEERMTDNEEANDDNE
;
A
#
# COMPACT_ATOMS: atom_id res chain seq x y z
N MET A 1 -16.35 -20.09 -16.56
CA MET A 1 -15.14 -19.49 -17.16
C MET A 1 -14.04 -19.83 -16.20
N ASP A 2 -13.06 -20.59 -16.65
CA ASP A 2 -11.93 -20.95 -15.81
C ASP A 2 -11.00 -19.74 -15.70
N VAL A 3 -10.61 -19.43 -14.47
CA VAL A 3 -9.77 -18.27 -14.16
C VAL A 3 -8.81 -18.70 -13.07
N SER A 4 -7.53 -18.40 -13.26
CA SER A 4 -6.52 -18.54 -12.22
C SER A 4 -6.40 -17.23 -11.45
N ILE A 5 -6.41 -17.29 -10.12
CA ILE A 5 -6.17 -16.11 -9.27
C ILE A 5 -4.89 -16.36 -8.48
N VAL A 6 -3.94 -15.44 -8.63
CA VAL A 6 -2.64 -15.49 -7.95
C VAL A 6 -2.40 -14.22 -7.15
N ALA A 7 -1.73 -14.35 -6.00
CA ALA A 7 -1.12 -13.21 -5.32
C ALA A 7 0.26 -12.95 -5.93
N VAL A 8 0.53 -11.71 -6.31
CA VAL A 8 1.81 -11.28 -6.89
C VAL A 8 2.61 -10.56 -5.81
N SER A 9 3.82 -11.05 -5.58
CA SER A 9 4.81 -10.48 -4.66
C SER A 9 6.16 -10.38 -5.36
N ILE A 10 6.93 -9.33 -5.04
CA ILE A 10 8.33 -9.18 -5.46
C ILE A 10 9.15 -9.04 -4.18
N GLY A 11 9.98 -10.06 -3.90
CA GLY A 11 10.88 -10.01 -2.76
C GLY A 11 12.13 -9.16 -3.04
N PRO A 12 12.79 -8.57 -2.02
CA PRO A 12 14.13 -7.97 -2.17
C PRO A 12 15.11 -8.96 -2.79
N ASP A 13 16.01 -8.51 -3.66
CA ASP A 13 16.96 -9.35 -4.43
C ASP A 13 18.06 -10.05 -3.57
N SER A 14 17.81 -10.42 -2.32
CA SER A 14 18.78 -11.11 -1.46
C SER A 14 18.15 -12.18 -0.55
N ASP A 15 18.43 -13.45 -0.86
CA ASP A 15 18.50 -14.70 -0.05
C ASP A 15 17.52 -14.96 1.12
N SER A 16 16.48 -14.15 1.31
CA SER A 16 15.59 -14.28 2.46
C SER A 16 14.20 -13.76 2.13
N ASN A 17 13.43 -14.48 1.31
CA ASN A 17 12.03 -14.10 1.06
C ASN A 17 11.07 -15.28 1.05
N LEU A 18 10.09 -15.20 1.95
CA LEU A 18 8.83 -15.90 1.83
C LEU A 18 8.03 -15.29 0.66
N ASN A 19 7.95 -15.99 -0.46
CA ASN A 19 6.99 -15.70 -1.53
C ASN A 19 5.84 -16.72 -1.46
N ALA A 20 4.63 -16.24 -1.19
CA ALA A 20 3.43 -17.07 -1.21
C ALA A 20 2.84 -17.05 -2.62
N THR A 21 2.87 -18.18 -3.32
CA THR A 21 2.06 -18.38 -4.53
C THR A 21 0.75 -19.03 -4.10
N ILE A 22 -0.37 -18.40 -4.50
CA ILE A 22 -1.71 -18.92 -4.27
C ILE A 22 -2.14 -19.67 -5.52
N THR A 23 -2.38 -20.97 -5.39
CA THR A 23 -3.07 -21.75 -6.42
C THR A 23 -4.46 -22.14 -5.92
N THR A 24 -5.42 -22.16 -6.84
CA THR A 24 -6.79 -22.60 -6.57
C THR A 24 -6.98 -23.99 -7.17
N ASP A 25 -7.40 -24.93 -6.33
CA ASP A 25 -7.92 -26.23 -6.76
C ASP A 25 -9.38 -26.07 -7.24
N SER A 26 -9.83 -26.96 -8.13
CA SER A 26 -11.23 -27.25 -8.46
C SER A 26 -12.23 -27.19 -7.29
N ASP A 27 -11.80 -27.45 -6.06
CA ASP A 27 -12.62 -27.43 -4.83
C ASP A 27 -12.64 -26.08 -4.10
N SER A 28 -12.12 -24.99 -4.68
CA SER A 28 -12.05 -23.65 -4.06
C SER A 28 -11.27 -23.56 -2.73
N ASN A 29 -10.51 -24.61 -2.40
CA ASN A 29 -9.54 -24.61 -1.31
C ASN A 29 -8.26 -23.88 -1.77
N LEU A 30 -7.90 -22.82 -1.05
CA LEU A 30 -6.68 -22.04 -1.25
C LEU A 30 -5.49 -22.84 -0.72
N ASN A 31 -4.68 -23.38 -1.63
CA ASN A 31 -3.41 -23.99 -1.25
C ASN A 31 -2.31 -22.94 -1.34
N PHE A 32 -1.63 -22.74 -0.21
CA PHE A 32 -0.43 -21.92 -0.13
C PHE A 32 0.76 -22.78 -0.53
N THR A 33 1.35 -22.50 -1.69
CA THR A 33 2.65 -23.07 -2.05
C THR A 33 3.69 -21.95 -1.96
N ILE A 34 4.64 -22.11 -1.04
CA ILE A 34 5.79 -21.22 -0.90
C ILE A 34 6.88 -21.74 -1.84
N THR A 35 7.24 -20.94 -2.84
CA THR A 35 8.36 -21.25 -3.75
C THR A 35 9.29 -20.05 -3.82
N THR A 36 10.57 -20.29 -3.55
CA THR A 36 11.62 -19.29 -3.39
C THR A 36 12.67 -19.49 -4.49
N ASP A 37 12.44 -18.94 -5.67
CA ASP A 37 13.44 -18.93 -6.74
C ASP A 37 13.45 -17.59 -7.51
N SER A 38 14.56 -17.31 -8.19
CA SER A 38 14.72 -16.14 -9.07
C SER A 38 13.69 -16.09 -10.19
N ASP A 39 13.18 -17.25 -10.59
CA ASP A 39 12.13 -17.40 -11.61
C ASP A 39 10.80 -16.81 -11.13
N SER A 40 10.52 -16.84 -9.83
CA SER A 40 9.34 -16.20 -9.22
C SER A 40 9.31 -14.68 -9.40
N ASN A 41 10.44 -13.98 -9.21
CA ASN A 41 10.54 -12.53 -9.42
C ASN A 41 10.39 -12.18 -10.91
N LEU A 42 11.00 -12.98 -11.82
CA LEU A 42 10.85 -12.78 -13.25
C LEU A 42 9.38 -12.96 -13.70
N ASN A 43 8.71 -13.99 -13.20
CA ASN A 43 7.30 -14.23 -13.48
C ASN A 43 6.41 -13.10 -12.94
N ALA A 44 6.69 -12.61 -11.73
CA ALA A 44 5.99 -11.45 -11.17
C ALA A 44 6.14 -10.22 -12.07
N ILE A 45 7.36 -9.90 -12.52
CA ILE A 45 7.62 -8.77 -13.43
C ILE A 45 6.84 -8.93 -14.75
N ILE A 46 6.79 -10.13 -15.33
CA ILE A 46 6.02 -10.39 -16.55
C ILE A 46 4.52 -10.15 -16.31
N ILE A 47 3.97 -10.67 -15.20
CA ILE A 47 2.57 -10.44 -14.82
C ILE A 47 2.30 -8.94 -14.65
N LEU A 48 3.19 -8.20 -13.97
CA LEU A 48 3.03 -6.76 -13.77
C LEU A 48 3.01 -5.99 -15.08
N LYS A 49 3.93 -6.29 -16.01
CA LYS A 49 3.94 -5.64 -17.34
C LYS A 49 2.64 -5.87 -18.10
N LYS A 50 2.15 -7.13 -18.14
CA LYS A 50 0.86 -7.46 -18.75
C LYS A 50 -0.31 -6.78 -18.04
N LEU A 51 -0.27 -6.71 -16.70
CA LEU A 51 -1.30 -6.07 -15.90
C LEU A 51 -1.38 -4.57 -16.17
N CYS A 52 -0.24 -3.90 -16.36
CA CYS A 52 -0.20 -2.48 -16.70
C CYS A 52 -0.89 -2.19 -18.04
N VAL A 53 -0.74 -3.07 -19.03
CA VAL A 53 -1.44 -2.94 -20.32
C VAL A 53 -2.96 -2.97 -20.11
N VAL A 54 -3.45 -3.96 -19.34
CA VAL A 54 -4.89 -4.11 -19.06
C VAL A 54 -5.42 -2.97 -18.21
N ALA A 55 -4.67 -2.53 -17.20
CA ALA A 55 -5.02 -1.39 -16.38
C ALA A 55 -5.10 -0.09 -17.21
N ASN A 56 -4.24 0.06 -18.22
CA ASN A 56 -4.29 1.19 -19.15
C ASN A 56 -5.55 1.15 -20.04
N GLU A 57 -6.01 -0.03 -20.47
CA GLU A 57 -7.31 -0.18 -21.17
C GLU A 57 -8.48 0.24 -20.27
N VAL A 58 -8.43 -0.14 -19.00
CA VAL A 58 -9.42 0.23 -17.99
C VAL A 58 -9.46 1.75 -17.79
N ILE A 59 -8.30 2.41 -17.72
CA ILE A 59 -8.20 3.88 -17.65
C ILE A 59 -8.81 4.52 -18.91
N LYS A 60 -8.48 3.99 -20.10
CA LYS A 60 -9.06 4.47 -21.38
C LYS A 60 -10.59 4.34 -21.40
N SER A 61 -11.14 3.30 -20.78
CA SER A 61 -12.60 3.09 -20.68
C SER A 61 -13.30 4.02 -19.68
N GLY A 62 -12.56 4.86 -18.94
CA GLY A 62 -13.10 5.82 -17.98
C GLY A 62 -13.30 5.26 -16.56
N SER A 63 -12.89 4.02 -16.32
CA SER A 63 -12.90 3.44 -14.97
C SER A 63 -11.72 3.99 -14.15
N GLY A 64 -12.02 4.46 -12.94
CA GLY A 64 -11.04 5.09 -12.06
C GLY A 64 -10.35 4.03 -11.21
N ILE A 65 -9.07 3.81 -11.47
CA ILE A 65 -8.16 3.03 -10.61
C ILE A 65 -7.10 3.94 -9.96
N GLY A 66 -7.43 5.23 -9.78
CA GLY A 66 -6.52 6.27 -9.27
C GLY A 66 -5.81 7.09 -10.34
N PHE A 67 -5.94 6.71 -11.62
CA PHE A 67 -5.36 7.42 -12.77
C PHE A 67 -6.46 7.92 -13.72
N THR A 68 -6.29 9.12 -14.25
CA THR A 68 -7.19 9.72 -15.26
C THR A 68 -6.57 9.74 -16.66
N THR A 69 -5.24 9.74 -16.76
CA THR A 69 -4.51 9.84 -18.02
C THR A 69 -3.95 8.48 -18.45
N PRO A 70 -4.28 7.98 -19.66
CA PRO A 70 -3.67 6.79 -20.22
C PRO A 70 -2.17 6.96 -20.47
N PHE A 71 -1.44 5.85 -20.41
CA PHE A 71 0.00 5.78 -20.63
C PHE A 71 0.30 5.35 -22.08
N ASN A 72 1.32 5.98 -22.70
CA ASN A 72 1.78 5.61 -24.03
C ASN A 72 2.51 4.26 -24.04
N ASP A 73 3.39 4.04 -23.07
CA ASP A 73 4.02 2.75 -22.80
C ASP A 73 3.75 2.32 -21.35
N PRO A 74 2.59 1.69 -21.09
CA PRO A 74 2.25 1.23 -19.75
C PRO A 74 3.16 0.09 -19.26
N SER A 75 3.85 -0.61 -20.15
CA SER A 75 4.69 -1.76 -19.79
C SER A 75 6.12 -1.38 -19.43
N SER A 76 6.53 -0.15 -19.75
CA SER A 76 7.82 0.39 -19.38
C SER A 76 7.97 0.46 -17.86
N ILE A 77 9.14 0.06 -17.37
CA ILE A 77 9.52 0.15 -15.96
C ILE A 77 9.56 1.60 -15.45
N THR A 78 9.71 2.57 -16.35
CA THR A 78 9.74 3.99 -16.02
C THR A 78 8.34 4.61 -15.93
N SER A 79 7.31 3.91 -16.41
CA SER A 79 5.93 4.39 -16.34
C SER A 79 5.40 4.38 -14.90
N ASP A 80 4.56 5.35 -14.56
CA ASP A 80 4.04 5.47 -13.19
C ASP A 80 3.07 4.34 -12.83
N ILE A 81 2.36 3.78 -13.81
CA ILE A 81 1.50 2.61 -13.60
C ILE A 81 2.31 1.36 -13.26
N TYR A 82 3.46 1.15 -13.93
CA TYR A 82 4.35 0.05 -13.58
C TYR A 82 4.95 0.24 -12.19
N LYS A 83 5.51 1.42 -11.90
CA LYS A 83 6.04 1.74 -10.56
C LYS A 83 4.99 1.55 -9.48
N PHE A 84 3.75 1.95 -9.74
CA PHE A 84 2.63 1.73 -8.82
C PHE A 84 2.45 0.24 -8.52
N PHE A 85 2.25 -0.61 -9.52
CA PHE A 85 2.03 -2.03 -9.30
C PHE A 85 3.25 -2.74 -8.72
N HIS A 86 4.45 -2.35 -9.13
CA HIS A 86 5.69 -2.84 -8.56
C HIS A 86 5.76 -2.53 -7.06
N ASN A 87 5.51 -1.28 -6.66
CA ASN A 87 5.49 -0.88 -5.26
C ASN A 87 4.39 -1.60 -4.45
N VAL A 88 3.26 -1.94 -5.08
CA VAL A 88 2.23 -2.76 -4.43
C VAL A 88 2.73 -4.19 -4.22
N ALA A 89 3.34 -4.80 -5.25
CA ALA A 89 3.85 -6.16 -5.17
C ALA A 89 5.06 -6.30 -4.23
N SER A 90 5.82 -5.23 -4.00
CA SER A 90 6.97 -5.22 -3.08
C SER A 90 6.62 -4.86 -1.64
N ASP A 91 5.39 -4.42 -1.34
CA ASP A 91 5.02 -4.01 0.02
C ASP A 91 4.46 -5.20 0.83
N PRO A 92 5.11 -5.60 1.94
CA PRO A 92 4.64 -6.73 2.77
C PRO A 92 3.30 -6.47 3.46
N ASN A 93 2.78 -5.24 3.43
CA ASN A 93 1.46 -4.88 3.93
C ASN A 93 0.39 -4.86 2.83
N LYS A 94 0.72 -5.30 1.62
CA LYS A 94 -0.20 -5.36 0.49
C LYS A 94 -0.19 -6.74 -0.15
N VAL A 95 -1.35 -7.14 -0.66
CA VAL A 95 -1.53 -8.34 -1.48
C VAL A 95 -2.15 -7.90 -2.79
N LEU A 96 -1.39 -8.03 -3.88
CA LEU A 96 -1.86 -7.79 -5.24
C LEU A 96 -2.46 -9.08 -5.80
N LEU A 97 -3.79 -9.17 -5.84
CA LEU A 97 -4.47 -10.28 -6.49
C LEU A 97 -4.62 -9.99 -7.98
N VAL A 98 -4.23 -10.96 -8.81
CA VAL A 98 -4.39 -10.90 -10.26
C VAL A 98 -5.15 -12.13 -10.71
N ALA A 99 -6.28 -11.89 -11.36
CA ALA A 99 -7.04 -12.93 -12.04
C ALA A 99 -6.61 -12.99 -13.50
N SER A 100 -6.26 -14.17 -13.98
CA SER A 100 -5.71 -14.41 -15.31
C SER A 100 -6.40 -15.57 -16.00
N ASP A 101 -6.36 -15.55 -17.33
CA ASP A 101 -6.69 -16.72 -18.14
C ASP A 101 -5.66 -17.84 -17.87
N PRO A 102 -6.09 -19.06 -17.48
CA PRO A 102 -5.20 -20.12 -17.05
C PRO A 102 -4.35 -20.72 -18.18
N THR A 103 -4.77 -20.56 -19.43
CA THR A 103 -4.05 -21.10 -20.60
C THR A 103 -2.99 -20.13 -21.10
N THR A 104 -3.31 -18.84 -21.12
CA THR A 104 -2.46 -17.79 -21.71
C THR A 104 -1.68 -16.98 -20.67
N ASN A 105 -2.01 -17.13 -19.38
CA ASN A 105 -1.52 -16.28 -18.29
C ASN A 105 -1.74 -14.77 -18.58
N GLN A 106 -2.82 -14.44 -19.28
CA GLN A 106 -3.19 -13.07 -19.58
C GLN A 106 -4.00 -12.51 -18.42
N PRO A 107 -3.57 -11.42 -17.75
CA PRO A 107 -4.37 -10.75 -16.73
C PRO A 107 -5.70 -10.26 -17.28
N LEU A 108 -6.74 -10.46 -16.48
CA LEU A 108 -8.13 -10.11 -16.80
C LEU A 108 -8.69 -9.11 -15.80
N ALA A 109 -8.26 -9.19 -14.54
CA ALA A 109 -8.72 -8.34 -13.46
C ALA A 109 -7.69 -8.30 -12.34
N SER A 110 -7.75 -7.27 -11.50
CA SER A 110 -6.88 -7.18 -10.32
C SER A 110 -7.58 -6.43 -9.19
N LEU A 111 -7.12 -6.69 -7.97
CA LEU A 111 -7.56 -6.09 -6.74
C LEU A 111 -6.40 -6.08 -5.74
N THR A 112 -6.19 -4.94 -5.08
CA THR A 112 -5.17 -4.80 -4.04
C THR A 112 -5.81 -4.80 -2.66
N LEU A 113 -5.39 -5.71 -1.79
CA LEU A 113 -5.73 -5.70 -0.36
C LEU A 113 -4.56 -5.09 0.42
N THR A 114 -4.82 -4.01 1.15
CA THR A 114 -3.85 -3.41 2.07
C THR A 114 -4.24 -3.74 3.52
N HIS A 115 -3.29 -4.23 4.32
CA HIS A 115 -3.46 -4.57 5.72
C HIS A 115 -2.43 -3.84 6.60
N ASN A 116 -2.59 -3.93 7.93
CA ASN A 116 -1.62 -3.37 8.88
C ASN A 116 -1.01 -4.44 9.81
N ALA A 117 -1.21 -5.72 9.50
CA ALA A 117 -0.77 -6.83 10.35
C ALA A 117 0.74 -6.78 10.68
N LEU A 118 1.58 -6.37 9.71
CA LEU A 118 3.03 -6.29 9.86
C LEU A 118 3.54 -4.86 10.09
N ASN A 119 2.64 -3.86 10.11
CA ASN A 119 3.01 -2.46 10.23
C ASN A 119 3.14 -2.07 11.73
N PRO A 120 4.34 -1.70 12.22
CA PRO A 120 4.53 -1.31 13.62
C PRO A 120 3.74 -0.05 13.98
N ARG A 121 3.67 0.95 13.09
CA ARG A 121 2.84 2.17 13.28
C ARG A 121 1.34 1.88 13.08
N GLY A 122 1.00 0.74 12.50
CA GLY A 122 -0.36 0.36 12.13
C GLY A 122 -1.15 -0.38 13.22
N GLU A 123 -0.61 -0.53 14.42
CA GLU A 123 -1.17 -1.38 15.48
C GLU A 123 -2.67 -1.17 15.74
N ALA A 124 -3.10 0.07 15.96
CA ALA A 124 -4.50 0.42 16.21
C ALA A 124 -5.45 0.02 15.07
N LYS A 125 -4.91 -0.18 13.86
CA LYS A 125 -5.66 -0.49 12.63
C LYS A 125 -5.43 -1.92 12.14
N ARG A 126 -4.75 -2.79 12.91
CA ARG A 126 -4.53 -4.21 12.54
C ARG A 126 -5.82 -4.98 12.28
N HIS A 127 -6.93 -4.55 12.89
CA HIS A 127 -8.23 -5.19 12.70
C HIS A 127 -8.91 -4.89 11.36
N ARG A 128 -8.35 -3.98 10.55
CA ARG A 128 -8.98 -3.48 9.33
C ARG A 128 -8.06 -3.59 8.12
N CYS A 129 -8.62 -4.06 7.02
CA CYS A 129 -8.00 -3.98 5.69
C CYS A 129 -8.77 -3.01 4.78
N SER A 130 -8.11 -2.50 3.75
CA SER A 130 -8.75 -1.72 2.68
C SER A 130 -8.52 -2.36 1.32
N LEU A 131 -9.55 -2.36 0.47
CA LEU A 131 -9.42 -2.78 -0.93
C LEU A 131 -9.28 -1.56 -1.82
N THR A 132 -8.30 -1.60 -2.71
CA THR A 132 -8.04 -0.55 -3.71
C THR A 132 -7.71 -1.18 -5.06
N CYS A 133 -7.60 -0.33 -6.10
CA CYS A 133 -7.20 -0.73 -7.45
C CYS A 133 -7.95 -1.95 -7.98
N PHE A 134 -9.25 -2.00 -7.70
CA PHE A 134 -10.10 -3.08 -8.12
C PHE A 134 -10.70 -2.79 -9.49
N PHE A 135 -10.33 -3.59 -10.48
CA PHE A 135 -10.87 -3.48 -11.82
C PHE A 135 -10.98 -4.84 -12.51
N VAL A 136 -11.83 -4.85 -13.54
CA VAL A 136 -11.97 -5.94 -14.50
C VAL A 136 -11.80 -5.35 -15.89
N SER A 137 -10.98 -6.00 -16.72
CA SER A 137 -10.80 -5.65 -18.14
C SER A 137 -12.17 -5.45 -18.81
N PRO A 138 -12.37 -4.41 -19.64
CA PRO A 138 -13.64 -4.13 -20.30
C PRO A 138 -14.21 -5.34 -21.06
N HIS A 139 -13.35 -6.20 -21.61
CA HIS A 139 -13.73 -7.39 -22.38
C HIS A 139 -14.25 -8.57 -21.52
N PHE A 140 -14.11 -8.48 -20.20
CA PHE A 140 -14.44 -9.57 -19.26
C PHE A 140 -15.39 -9.14 -18.13
N GLN A 141 -15.99 -7.94 -18.26
CA GLN A 141 -16.99 -7.46 -17.31
C GLN A 141 -18.26 -8.31 -17.35
N SER A 142 -19.05 -8.22 -16.27
CA SER A 142 -20.34 -8.92 -16.12
C SER A 142 -20.28 -10.46 -16.13
N LYS A 143 -19.07 -11.06 -16.07
CA LYS A 143 -18.85 -12.52 -15.99
C LYS A 143 -18.63 -13.04 -14.56
N GLY A 144 -18.96 -12.25 -13.53
CA GLY A 144 -18.80 -12.62 -12.11
C GLY A 144 -17.37 -12.47 -11.55
N LEU A 145 -16.38 -12.17 -12.40
CA LEU A 145 -14.96 -12.11 -12.03
C LEU A 145 -14.66 -11.14 -10.88
N GLY A 146 -15.31 -9.97 -10.86
CA GLY A 146 -15.14 -9.02 -9.78
C GLY A 146 -15.56 -9.57 -8.41
N CYS A 147 -16.69 -10.30 -8.36
CA CYS A 147 -17.19 -10.83 -7.10
C CYS A 147 -16.36 -12.05 -6.66
N LEU A 148 -15.77 -12.79 -7.62
CA LEU A 148 -14.78 -13.83 -7.34
C LEU A 148 -13.50 -13.26 -6.70
N LEU A 149 -12.97 -12.15 -7.23
CA LEU A 149 -11.82 -11.45 -6.65
C LEU A 149 -12.12 -10.91 -5.24
N LEU A 150 -13.31 -10.36 -5.00
CA LEU A 150 -13.73 -9.94 -3.66
C LEU A 150 -13.72 -11.12 -2.68
N SER A 151 -14.26 -12.27 -3.08
CA SER A 151 -14.25 -13.47 -2.24
C SER A 151 -12.82 -13.91 -1.90
N HIS A 152 -11.90 -13.87 -2.88
CA HIS A 152 -10.49 -14.19 -2.66
C HIS A 152 -9.83 -13.19 -1.71
N ALA A 153 -10.08 -11.89 -1.90
CA ALA A 153 -9.55 -10.86 -1.01
C ALA A 153 -10.04 -11.04 0.44
N GLU A 154 -11.31 -11.40 0.63
CA GLU A 154 -11.86 -11.71 1.96
C GLU A 154 -11.21 -12.94 2.59
N SER A 155 -10.96 -14.00 1.81
CA SER A 155 -10.25 -15.19 2.28
C SER A 155 -8.79 -14.88 2.62
N SER A 156 -8.07 -14.14 1.78
CA SER A 156 -6.70 -13.69 2.05
C SER A 156 -6.64 -12.84 3.33
N ALA A 157 -7.59 -11.91 3.51
CA ALA A 157 -7.70 -11.11 4.73
C ALA A 157 -7.84 -11.98 5.99
N ARG A 158 -8.62 -13.08 5.90
CA ARG A 158 -8.75 -14.03 7.00
C ARG A 158 -7.45 -14.79 7.25
N GLN A 159 -6.74 -15.20 6.21
CA GLN A 159 -5.51 -15.98 6.35
C GLN A 159 -4.33 -15.15 6.87
N ILE A 160 -4.24 -13.87 6.50
CA ILE A 160 -3.14 -12.98 6.93
C ILE A 160 -3.08 -12.80 8.45
N SER A 161 -4.24 -12.63 9.10
CA SER A 161 -4.28 -12.47 10.56
C SER A 161 -5.68 -12.75 11.12
N PRO A 162 -5.78 -13.43 12.28
CA PRO A 162 -7.05 -13.59 12.98
C PRO A 162 -7.64 -12.26 13.48
N LEU A 163 -6.81 -11.22 13.67
CA LEU A 163 -7.24 -9.91 14.16
C LEU A 163 -8.08 -9.13 13.14
N ILE A 164 -7.94 -9.43 11.84
CA ILE A 164 -8.64 -8.71 10.78
C ILE A 164 -10.13 -9.06 10.83
N THR A 165 -10.96 -8.11 11.19
CA THR A 165 -12.42 -8.30 11.34
C THR A 165 -13.22 -7.50 10.32
N TYR A 166 -12.61 -6.45 9.73
CA TYR A 166 -13.27 -5.53 8.81
C TYR A 166 -12.48 -5.31 7.51
N ILE A 167 -13.22 -5.15 6.42
CA ILE A 167 -12.73 -4.67 5.14
C ILE A 167 -13.47 -3.39 4.78
N THR A 168 -12.75 -2.37 4.34
CA THR A 168 -13.30 -1.13 3.81
C THR A 168 -12.92 -0.93 2.35
N LEU A 169 -13.78 -0.26 1.60
CA LEU A 169 -13.47 0.17 0.24
C LEU A 169 -14.27 1.43 -0.10
N ASP A 170 -13.85 2.06 -1.18
CA ASP A 170 -14.54 3.20 -1.77
C ASP A 170 -14.66 3.00 -3.29
N ALA A 171 -15.65 3.65 -3.87
CA ALA A 171 -15.83 3.69 -5.31
C ALA A 171 -16.54 4.98 -5.72
N ARG A 172 -16.31 5.40 -6.96
CA ARG A 172 -17.02 6.55 -7.51
C ARG A 172 -18.51 6.21 -7.66
N SER A 173 -19.39 7.17 -7.38
CA SER A 173 -20.85 7.01 -7.45
C SER A 173 -21.36 6.57 -8.83
N THR A 174 -20.58 6.84 -9.89
CA THR A 174 -20.86 6.44 -11.27
C THR A 174 -20.46 5.00 -11.61
N GLN A 175 -19.64 4.33 -10.79
CA GLN A 175 -19.21 2.93 -11.00
C GLN A 175 -20.31 1.93 -10.59
N LYS A 176 -21.49 2.00 -11.22
CA LYS A 176 -22.70 1.23 -10.83
C LYS A 176 -22.48 -0.28 -10.80
N ALA A 177 -21.72 -0.82 -11.75
CA ALA A 177 -21.41 -2.26 -11.81
C ALA A 177 -20.58 -2.72 -10.60
N ALA A 178 -19.55 -1.97 -10.22
CA ALA A 178 -18.74 -2.26 -9.04
C ALA A 178 -19.58 -2.16 -7.76
N LEU A 179 -20.35 -1.08 -7.61
CA LEU A 179 -21.27 -0.88 -6.48
C LEU A 179 -22.29 -2.02 -6.34
N SER A 180 -22.83 -2.53 -7.45
CA SER A 180 -23.71 -3.70 -7.44
C SER A 180 -22.98 -4.97 -7.02
N CYS A 181 -21.75 -5.19 -7.49
CA CYS A 181 -20.95 -6.34 -7.03
C CYS A 181 -20.66 -6.26 -5.53
N TYR A 182 -20.22 -5.11 -5.00
CA TYR A 182 -19.99 -4.94 -3.56
C TYR A 182 -21.23 -5.27 -2.72
N ARG A 183 -22.39 -4.73 -3.10
CA ARG A 183 -23.65 -4.98 -2.38
C ARG A 183 -24.04 -6.46 -2.41
N ARG A 184 -23.92 -7.13 -3.56
CA ARG A 184 -24.17 -8.58 -3.66
C ARG A 184 -23.18 -9.40 -2.84
N SER A 185 -21.94 -8.92 -2.71
CA SER A 185 -20.93 -9.52 -1.84
C SER A 185 -21.11 -9.15 -0.35
N GLY A 186 -22.19 -8.46 0.04
CA GLY A 186 -22.51 -8.16 1.44
C GLY A 186 -21.81 -6.94 2.03
N TYR A 187 -21.23 -6.06 1.19
CA TYR A 187 -20.72 -4.78 1.66
C TYR A 187 -21.86 -3.79 1.90
N THR A 188 -21.77 -3.09 3.04
CA THR A 188 -22.74 -2.09 3.48
C THR A 188 -22.20 -0.69 3.22
N HIS A 189 -23.00 0.17 2.61
CA HIS A 189 -22.70 1.59 2.43
C HIS A 189 -22.84 2.32 3.78
N TRP A 190 -21.82 3.08 4.17
CA TRP A 190 -21.82 3.82 5.44
C TRP A 190 -21.62 5.33 5.27
N GLY A 191 -21.18 5.79 4.10
CA GLY A 191 -20.96 7.21 3.87
C GLY A 191 -20.80 7.56 2.39
N THR A 192 -21.19 8.79 2.06
CA THR A 192 -20.95 9.40 0.75
C THR A 192 -20.09 10.64 0.95
N MET A 193 -18.98 10.75 0.23
CA MET A 193 -18.15 11.95 0.21
C MET A 193 -18.48 12.76 -1.05
N PRO A 194 -19.06 13.97 -0.92
CA PRO A 194 -19.25 14.86 -2.04
C PRO A 194 -17.91 15.20 -2.69
N ASN A 195 -17.90 15.38 -4.02
CA ASN A 195 -16.73 15.86 -4.76
C ASN A 195 -15.45 15.03 -4.56
N TYR A 196 -15.61 13.70 -4.47
CA TYR A 196 -14.55 12.77 -4.11
C TYR A 196 -13.43 12.66 -5.13
N ALA A 197 -13.77 12.50 -6.42
CA ALA A 197 -12.79 12.21 -7.46
C ALA A 197 -13.17 12.84 -8.80
N THR A 198 -12.15 13.33 -9.50
CA THR A 198 -12.24 13.79 -10.88
C THR A 198 -12.15 12.62 -11.87
N THR A 199 -12.72 12.81 -13.05
CA THR A 199 -12.56 11.90 -14.19
C THR A 199 -11.61 12.45 -15.22
N ARG A 200 -11.33 11.66 -16.26
CA ARG A 200 -10.59 12.14 -17.44
C ARG A 200 -11.32 13.29 -18.17
N GLN A 201 -12.64 13.38 -18.04
CA GLN A 201 -13.44 14.45 -18.64
C GLN A 201 -13.55 15.68 -17.73
N ASP A 202 -12.69 15.80 -16.71
CA ASP A 202 -12.70 16.86 -15.70
C ASP A 202 -14.03 17.01 -14.95
N THR A 203 -14.84 15.95 -14.94
CA THR A 203 -16.07 15.90 -14.15
C THR A 203 -15.78 15.41 -12.74
N ILE A 204 -16.34 16.08 -11.74
CA ILE A 204 -16.21 15.70 -10.33
C ILE A 204 -17.41 14.81 -9.96
N HIS A 205 -17.16 13.73 -9.22
CA HIS A 205 -18.22 12.85 -8.72
C HIS A 205 -18.01 12.46 -7.27
N ASP A 206 -19.13 12.16 -6.60
CA ASP A 206 -19.15 11.66 -5.23
C ASP A 206 -18.51 10.28 -5.08
N GLY A 207 -17.98 10.02 -3.90
CA GLY A 207 -17.42 8.74 -3.49
C GLY A 207 -18.39 8.00 -2.57
N ILE A 208 -18.60 6.72 -2.81
CA ILE A 208 -19.41 5.84 -1.99
C ILE A 208 -18.47 4.97 -1.18
N PHE A 209 -18.56 5.06 0.15
CA PHE A 209 -17.73 4.32 1.08
C PHE A 209 -18.50 3.14 1.64
N LEU A 210 -17.90 1.96 1.53
CA LEU A 210 -18.50 0.71 1.97
C LEU A 210 -17.59 -0.04 2.93
N HIS A 211 -18.20 -0.87 3.78
CA HIS A 211 -17.49 -1.78 4.66
C HIS A 211 -18.16 -3.15 4.69
N LYS A 212 -17.40 -4.18 5.04
CA LYS A 212 -17.92 -5.51 5.36
C LYS A 212 -17.20 -6.05 6.58
N ARG A 213 -17.96 -6.60 7.52
CA ARG A 213 -17.43 -7.41 8.60
C ARG A 213 -17.20 -8.82 8.06
N ILE A 214 -15.98 -9.35 8.20
CA ILE A 214 -15.60 -10.66 7.66
C ILE A 214 -15.44 -11.74 8.74
N ARG A 215 -15.56 -11.35 10.01
CA ARG A 215 -15.58 -12.22 11.19
C ARG A 215 -16.57 -11.71 12.23
N ASP A 216 -17.37 -12.62 12.78
CA ASP A 216 -18.16 -12.38 13.98
C ASP A 216 -17.28 -12.49 15.23
N GLN A 217 -16.40 -11.52 15.45
CA GLN A 217 -15.70 -11.39 16.72
C GLN A 217 -16.08 -10.09 17.40
N THR A 218 -16.83 -10.19 18.50
CA THR A 218 -16.61 -9.34 19.67
C THR A 218 -15.23 -9.70 20.19
N LEU A 219 -14.17 -9.05 19.71
CA LEU A 219 -12.84 -9.30 20.28
C LEU A 219 -12.93 -8.92 21.77
N PRO A 220 -12.62 -9.83 22.71
CA PRO A 220 -12.18 -9.35 24.01
C PRO A 220 -10.89 -8.60 23.71
N TYR A 221 -10.87 -7.30 23.99
CA TYR A 221 -9.63 -6.55 24.11
C TYR A 221 -8.90 -7.07 25.36
N THR A 222 -8.54 -8.35 25.40
CA THR A 222 -7.65 -8.87 26.44
C THR A 222 -6.25 -8.48 26.03
N THR A 223 -5.85 -7.36 26.64
CA THR A 223 -4.55 -6.81 27.01
C THR A 223 -3.34 -7.75 27.19
N ASN A 224 -3.31 -8.95 26.63
CA ASN A 224 -2.15 -9.84 26.68
C ASN A 224 -1.30 -9.73 25.39
N PHE A 225 -0.97 -8.50 24.99
CA PHE A 225 0.15 -8.23 24.07
C PHE A 225 1.46 -8.17 24.87
N THR A 226 1.76 -9.22 25.61
CA THR A 226 3.05 -9.44 26.27
C THR A 226 3.30 -10.94 26.29
N SER A 227 4.14 -11.46 25.37
CA SER A 227 5.03 -12.61 25.67
C SER A 227 5.80 -13.24 24.49
N HIS A 228 5.73 -12.80 23.22
CA HIS A 228 6.53 -13.45 22.16
C HIS A 228 7.37 -12.54 21.25
N LEU A 229 7.42 -11.23 21.54
CA LEU A 229 8.59 -10.44 21.14
C LEU A 229 9.59 -10.56 22.28
N THR A 230 10.58 -11.43 22.15
CA THR A 230 11.83 -11.29 22.90
C THR A 230 12.44 -9.93 22.52
N LYS A 231 12.08 -8.89 23.26
CA LYS A 231 12.85 -7.64 23.30
C LYS A 231 14.28 -7.99 23.72
N PRO A 232 15.34 -7.49 23.07
CA PRO A 232 16.58 -7.28 23.80
C PRO A 232 16.24 -6.32 24.95
N ALA A 233 16.59 -6.71 26.17
CA ALA A 233 16.32 -5.92 27.36
C ALA A 233 16.99 -4.54 27.22
N VAL A 234 16.20 -3.52 26.93
CA VAL A 234 16.60 -2.12 27.13
C VAL A 234 15.86 -1.67 28.38
N ASN A 235 16.58 -1.65 29.50
CA ASN A 235 16.11 -1.01 30.72
C ASN A 235 16.13 0.50 30.48
N ILE A 236 14.95 1.11 30.39
CA ILE A 236 14.81 2.56 30.40
C ILE A 236 14.67 2.96 31.87
N PHE A 237 15.72 3.54 32.44
CA PHE A 237 15.64 4.22 33.73
C PHE A 237 14.99 5.59 33.50
N TRP A 238 13.95 5.91 34.26
CA TRP A 238 13.39 7.25 34.33
C TRP A 238 14.26 8.05 35.31
N ASP A 239 14.97 9.06 34.83
CA ASP A 239 15.74 9.99 35.67
C ASP A 239 14.79 11.09 36.18
N PRO A 240 14.46 11.12 37.49
CA PRO A 240 13.56 12.12 38.05
C PRO A 240 14.14 13.54 38.09
N ASP A 241 15.43 13.71 37.81
CA ASP A 241 16.12 15.02 37.86
C ASP A 241 16.21 15.71 36.49
N PHE A 242 15.46 15.25 35.48
CA PHE A 242 15.45 15.89 34.17
C PHE A 242 14.83 17.31 34.26
N PRO A 243 15.55 18.39 33.92
CA PRO A 243 15.07 19.75 34.15
C PRO A 243 13.94 20.10 33.17
N THR A 244 12.91 20.80 33.68
CA THR A 244 11.79 21.32 32.90
C THR A 244 12.28 22.27 31.80
N ILE A 245 11.92 21.97 30.55
CA ILE A 245 12.34 22.72 29.35
C ILE A 245 11.63 24.09 29.33
N ASP A 246 12.44 25.16 29.24
CA ASP A 246 12.00 26.54 29.02
C ASP A 246 11.48 26.68 27.57
N PRO A 247 10.18 27.02 27.37
CA PRO A 247 9.57 27.09 26.05
C PRO A 247 10.04 28.30 25.20
N SER A 248 10.90 29.18 25.74
CA SER A 248 11.45 30.33 25.01
C SER A 248 12.76 30.05 24.26
N LYS A 249 13.34 28.84 24.39
CA LYS A 249 14.57 28.44 23.70
C LYS A 249 14.28 27.34 22.68
N GLU A 250 14.40 27.66 21.39
CA GLU A 250 14.41 26.64 20.34
C GLU A 250 15.56 25.67 20.59
N THR A 251 15.24 24.50 21.15
CA THR A 251 16.20 23.44 21.37
C THR A 251 15.96 22.36 20.32
N LEU A 252 16.82 22.37 19.29
CA LEU A 252 16.93 21.29 18.31
C LEU A 252 17.51 20.06 19.02
N VAL A 253 16.67 19.08 19.31
CA VAL A 253 17.11 17.80 19.89
C VAL A 253 17.63 16.90 18.77
N PHE A 254 18.95 16.86 18.60
CA PHE A 254 19.62 15.86 17.77
C PHE A 254 19.65 14.52 18.52
N VAL A 255 18.90 13.54 18.03
CA VAL A 255 19.12 12.13 18.39
C VAL A 255 20.13 11.57 17.39
N HIS A 256 21.35 11.27 17.82
CA HIS A 256 22.35 10.59 16.99
C HIS A 256 22.70 9.22 17.56
N GLY A 257 22.66 8.21 16.68
CA GLY A 257 23.12 6.86 16.97
C GLY A 257 22.85 5.76 15.92
N PHE A 258 23.05 6.02 14.63
CA PHE A 258 23.55 5.08 13.58
C PHE A 258 24.16 5.93 12.44
N PRO A 259 25.09 5.40 11.61
CA PRO A 259 26.42 5.96 11.36
C PRO A 259 26.47 7.28 10.56
N ASP A 260 27.58 7.98 10.81
CA ASP A 260 27.98 9.34 10.42
C ASP A 260 27.74 9.73 8.94
N THR A 261 26.69 10.55 8.70
CA THR A 261 26.39 11.19 7.42
C THR A 261 26.99 12.59 7.28
N ARG A 262 27.88 13.04 8.17
CA ARG A 262 28.44 14.42 8.07
C ARG A 262 29.34 14.62 6.85
N LYS A 263 29.92 13.55 6.29
CA LYS A 263 30.77 13.67 5.08
C LYS A 263 30.00 13.96 3.80
N THR A 264 28.70 13.63 3.71
CA THR A 264 27.91 13.87 2.49
C THR A 264 27.28 15.26 2.45
N TRP A 265 27.04 15.89 3.60
CA TRP A 265 26.44 17.23 3.65
C TRP A 265 27.43 18.35 3.31
N ASN A 266 28.64 18.32 3.87
CA ASN A 266 29.68 19.33 3.61
C ASN A 266 30.23 19.30 2.17
N ALA A 267 29.91 18.27 1.39
CA ALA A 267 30.24 18.19 -0.03
C ALA A 267 29.15 18.79 -0.94
N MET A 268 27.94 19.05 -0.41
CA MET A 268 26.79 19.54 -1.18
C MET A 268 26.45 21.02 -0.90
N SER A 269 26.79 21.56 0.27
CA SER A 269 26.66 23.00 0.57
C SER A 269 28.02 23.68 0.43
N GLY A 270 28.32 24.18 -0.78
CA GLY A 270 29.50 24.99 -1.01
C GLY A 270 29.37 26.34 -0.30
N GLU A 271 30.01 26.50 0.84
CA GLU A 271 30.26 27.80 1.48
C GLU A 271 31.76 27.99 1.64
N ASN A 272 32.31 28.88 0.81
CA ASN A 272 33.60 29.53 1.04
C ASN A 272 33.37 30.61 2.12
N GLU A 273 33.87 30.39 3.34
CA GLU A 273 34.13 31.47 4.29
C GLU A 273 35.48 32.13 3.91
N GLU A 274 35.43 33.28 3.25
CA GLU A 274 36.53 34.24 3.31
C GLU A 274 36.26 35.26 4.42
N ARG A 275 37.11 35.18 5.45
CA ARG A 275 37.37 36.21 6.47
C ARG A 275 37.52 37.60 5.84
N MET A 276 36.81 38.58 6.37
CA MET A 276 37.36 39.93 6.53
C MET A 276 37.11 40.46 7.94
N THR A 277 38.13 41.16 8.39
CA THR A 277 38.52 41.51 9.76
C THR A 277 37.76 42.68 10.35
N ASP A 278 37.68 42.66 11.67
CA ASP A 278 37.32 43.74 12.58
C ASP A 278 37.99 45.08 12.23
N ASN A 279 37.25 46.18 12.45
CA ASN A 279 37.80 47.48 12.82
C ASN A 279 36.68 48.35 13.42
N GLU A 280 36.57 48.32 14.75
CA GLU A 280 36.08 49.44 15.55
C GLU A 280 37.27 50.04 16.31
N GLU A 281 37.54 51.32 16.09
CA GLU A 281 37.74 52.37 17.12
C GLU A 281 38.56 53.54 16.57
N ALA A 282 37.96 54.73 16.54
CA ALA A 282 38.38 55.90 17.34
C ALA A 282 37.71 57.19 16.81
N ASN A 283 37.04 57.92 17.74
CA ASN A 283 37.00 59.39 17.98
C ASN A 283 37.11 60.36 16.78
N ASP A 284 36.41 61.49 16.69
CA ASP A 284 36.01 62.47 17.71
C ASP A 284 35.09 63.50 16.99
N ASP A 285 34.05 63.99 17.67
CA ASP A 285 33.39 65.26 17.29
C ASP A 285 34.06 66.39 18.09
N ASN A 286 34.66 67.38 17.41
CA ASN A 286 34.78 68.77 17.88
C ASN A 286 35.21 69.71 16.75
N GLU A 287 34.34 70.71 16.50
CA GLU A 287 34.47 71.96 15.72
C GLU A 287 34.75 71.91 14.20
#